data_AF-A0A934Q2F0-F1
#
_entry.id   AF-A0A934Q2F0-F1
#
_cell.length_a   1.000
_cell.length_b   1.000
_cell.length_c   1.000
_cell.angle_alpha   90.00
_cell.angle_beta   90.00
_cell.angle_gamma   90.00
#
_symmetry.space_group_name_H-M   'P 1'
#
loop_
_entity.id
_entity.type
_entity.pdbx_description
1 polymer ?
#
loop_
_entity_poly.entity_id
_entity_poly.type
_entity_poly.pdbx_seq_one_letter_code
_entity_poly.pdbx_strand_id
1 'polypeptide(L)'
;MPSRVAFTWTVPLASLLLGACGGGGGGAEAPAAGAASAVAGNAAEGLWTGSLPLAPTAVLAVLENGETWGYYAGPSAYGAMHGTTTGTGTAFSTELTDYDLLADLRLGVHLDGTAVPRTTFDSTSANGARIVLSYSGRYDQPASSAQLAGTYQLDDRAGDAVLKGTITFDAAGGFTVVDSGCTVAGSAVPRPSGKNVFNLNVLFSGDCNLGNGAVGSGIVLLDTTVTPPTLAAMAVVPGNERGFFAFGSKGAAAPAPTVAPAPPPGTGSGSGSGPAPTPAPTPVPTIAPSPAPTPAPTVAPPPAPTPPPTAAPTPRPTGGPTPRPTGGPTAAPTPAPTAAPTSAPTAAPTAAPTAAPTAAPTPAPTAAPTPAPTASPPPPPAPVPAPPPAG
;
A
#
# COMPACT_ATOMS: atom_id res chain seq x y z
N MET A 1 48.78 -28.27 40.57
CA MET A 1 50.09 -27.60 40.70
C MET A 1 50.96 -28.02 39.53
N PRO A 2 51.74 -27.09 38.92
CA PRO A 2 51.20 -26.31 37.80
C PRO A 2 52.16 -26.24 36.59
N SER A 3 51.65 -25.74 35.45
CA SER A 3 52.35 -24.72 34.67
C SER A 3 51.34 -23.90 33.86
N ARG A 4 51.30 -22.61 34.19
CA ARG A 4 50.51 -21.55 33.59
C ARG A 4 51.33 -20.94 32.46
N VAL A 5 50.72 -20.60 31.33
CA VAL A 5 51.22 -19.54 30.45
C VAL A 5 50.08 -18.57 30.19
N ALA A 6 50.25 -17.38 30.75
CA ALA A 6 49.40 -16.22 30.56
C ALA A 6 49.83 -15.49 29.28
N PHE A 7 48.88 -15.04 28.47
CA PHE A 7 49.13 -14.01 27.46
C PHE A 7 48.19 -12.84 27.73
N THR A 8 48.76 -11.81 28.36
CA THR A 8 48.23 -10.48 28.52
C THR A 8 48.42 -9.70 27.22
N TRP A 9 47.36 -9.11 26.66
CA TRP A 9 47.50 -7.94 25.79
C TRP A 9 46.77 -6.76 26.38
N THR A 10 47.59 -5.74 26.59
CA THR A 10 47.34 -4.41 27.14
C THR A 10 46.55 -3.54 26.16
N VAL A 11 45.58 -2.82 26.73
CA VAL A 11 44.92 -1.62 26.18
C VAL A 11 45.91 -0.45 26.20
N PRO A 12 45.95 0.43 25.19
CA PRO A 12 46.44 1.79 25.38
C PRO A 12 45.28 2.77 25.57
N LEU A 13 45.28 3.40 26.73
CA LEU A 13 44.57 4.63 27.06
C LEU A 13 45.44 5.83 26.62
N ALA A 14 44.87 6.80 25.90
CA ALA A 14 45.35 8.19 25.84
C ALA A 14 44.17 9.09 25.41
N SER A 15 43.49 9.72 26.37
CA SER A 15 43.64 11.14 26.77
C SER A 15 42.88 12.10 25.86
N LEU A 16 41.66 12.53 26.24
CA LEU A 16 41.36 13.78 26.97
C LEU A 16 41.78 15.05 26.21
N LEU A 17 40.79 15.74 25.63
CA LEU A 17 40.70 17.20 25.65
C LEU A 17 39.22 17.63 25.77
N LEU A 18 38.93 18.29 26.89
CA LEU A 18 37.72 19.06 27.15
C LEU A 18 37.65 20.26 26.19
N GLY A 19 36.46 20.48 25.64
CA GLY A 19 36.04 21.74 25.02
C GLY A 19 34.57 21.98 25.33
N ALA A 20 34.30 22.46 26.54
CA ALA A 20 32.98 22.91 26.95
C ALA A 20 32.72 24.34 26.45
N CYS A 21 31.67 24.52 25.66
CA CYS A 21 30.85 25.73 25.54
C CYS A 21 29.59 25.27 24.78
N GLY A 22 28.43 25.08 25.39
CA GLY A 22 27.62 26.13 26.01
C GLY A 22 26.59 26.61 24.99
N GLY A 23 25.37 26.10 25.05
CA GLY A 23 24.27 26.57 24.18
C GLY A 23 23.08 25.62 24.15
N GLY A 24 22.20 25.72 25.14
CA GLY A 24 20.91 25.03 25.16
C GLY A 24 19.88 25.66 24.22
N GLY A 25 18.88 24.86 23.84
CA GLY A 25 17.70 25.31 23.12
C GLY A 25 16.77 24.13 22.89
N GLY A 26 15.71 24.04 23.70
CA GLY A 26 14.72 22.97 23.64
C GLY A 26 13.99 22.94 22.30
N GLY A 27 13.92 21.75 21.72
CA GLY A 27 13.07 21.42 20.58
C GLY A 27 12.05 20.40 21.03
N ALA A 28 10.78 20.69 20.70
CA ALA A 28 9.61 19.91 21.05
C ALA A 28 9.77 18.42 20.75
N GLU A 29 9.37 17.61 21.73
CA GLU A 29 9.12 16.18 21.62
C GLU A 29 8.01 15.98 20.59
N ALA A 30 8.38 15.60 19.36
CA ALA A 30 7.45 15.04 18.40
C ALA A 30 6.77 13.82 19.04
N PRO A 31 5.46 13.59 18.83
CA PRO A 31 4.86 12.36 19.28
C PRO A 31 5.65 11.22 18.63
N ALA A 32 6.14 10.31 19.46
CA ALA A 32 6.82 9.11 19.02
C ALA A 32 5.86 8.33 18.10
N ALA A 33 5.94 8.59 16.80
CA ALA A 33 5.68 7.57 15.80
C ALA A 33 6.54 6.39 16.26
N GLY A 34 5.88 5.30 16.69
CA GLY A 34 6.56 4.09 17.10
C GLY A 34 7.59 3.78 16.03
N ALA A 35 8.86 3.93 16.38
CA ALA A 35 9.95 3.65 15.48
C ALA A 35 9.88 2.15 15.22
N ALA A 36 9.21 1.78 14.12
CA ALA A 36 9.46 0.51 13.47
C ALA A 36 10.95 0.50 13.22
N SER A 37 11.66 -0.27 14.04
CA SER A 37 13.10 -0.37 14.01
C SER A 37 13.47 -0.82 12.60
N ALA A 38 14.02 0.09 11.79
CA ALA A 38 14.53 -0.24 10.48
C ALA A 38 15.55 -1.37 10.66
N VAL A 39 15.19 -2.58 10.25
CA VAL A 39 16.08 -3.73 10.41
C VAL A 39 17.05 -3.70 9.25
N ALA A 40 18.17 -3.00 9.43
CA ALA A 40 19.32 -3.13 8.55
C ALA A 40 19.67 -4.62 8.42
N GLY A 41 19.49 -5.19 7.22
CA GLY A 41 19.76 -6.60 6.94
C GLY A 41 18.54 -7.52 6.83
N ASN A 42 17.33 -7.00 6.67
CA ASN A 42 16.17 -7.82 6.29
C ASN A 42 16.23 -8.19 4.79
N ALA A 43 16.52 -9.46 4.46
CA ALA A 43 16.54 -9.94 3.08
C ALA A 43 15.17 -9.86 2.36
N ALA A 44 14.09 -9.64 3.12
CA ALA A 44 12.75 -9.46 2.59
C ALA A 44 12.53 -8.06 1.98
N GLU A 45 13.39 -7.05 2.25
CA GLU A 45 13.28 -5.73 1.59
C GLU A 45 13.32 -5.91 0.07
N GLY A 46 12.31 -5.36 -0.62
CA GLY A 46 12.20 -5.49 -2.06
C GLY A 46 10.79 -5.36 -2.61
N LEU A 47 10.72 -5.39 -3.94
CA LEU A 47 9.48 -5.61 -4.67
C LEU A 47 9.44 -7.06 -5.15
N TRP A 48 8.42 -7.78 -4.74
CA TRP A 48 8.22 -9.19 -5.04
C TRP A 48 6.99 -9.34 -5.91
N THR A 49 7.12 -10.10 -6.99
CA THR A 49 6.04 -10.28 -7.96
C THR A 49 5.88 -11.74 -8.34
N GLY A 50 4.64 -12.17 -8.57
CA GLY A 50 4.33 -13.53 -8.96
C GLY A 50 2.84 -13.69 -9.27
N SER A 51 2.35 -14.91 -9.14
CA SER A 51 0.96 -15.27 -9.37
C SER A 51 0.43 -16.07 -8.18
N LEU A 52 -0.82 -15.86 -7.85
CA LEU A 52 -1.57 -16.62 -6.85
C LEU A 52 -2.59 -17.53 -7.58
N PRO A 53 -3.10 -18.59 -6.94
CA PRO A 53 -4.04 -19.52 -7.57
C PRO A 53 -5.29 -18.87 -8.18
N LEU A 54 -5.73 -17.74 -7.61
CA LEU A 54 -6.93 -17.00 -8.06
C LEU A 54 -6.59 -15.63 -8.66
N ALA A 55 -5.32 -15.23 -8.71
CA ALA A 55 -4.91 -13.92 -9.20
C ALA A 55 -3.62 -14.05 -10.03
N PRO A 56 -3.65 -13.80 -11.35
CA PRO A 56 -2.47 -13.94 -12.19
C PRO A 56 -1.37 -12.93 -11.82
N THR A 57 -1.71 -11.82 -11.18
CA THR A 57 -0.77 -10.83 -10.68
C THR A 57 -0.84 -10.78 -9.16
N ALA A 58 0.31 -10.89 -8.50
CA ALA A 58 0.51 -10.56 -7.09
C ALA A 58 1.79 -9.75 -6.96
N VAL A 59 1.71 -8.66 -6.20
CA VAL A 59 2.79 -7.73 -5.94
C VAL A 59 2.86 -7.47 -4.44
N LEU A 60 4.07 -7.53 -3.89
CA LEU A 60 4.36 -7.22 -2.49
C LEU A 60 5.62 -6.36 -2.41
N ALA A 61 5.49 -5.15 -1.90
CA ALA A 61 6.59 -4.24 -1.61
C ALA A 61 6.87 -4.26 -0.10
N VAL A 62 8.05 -4.74 0.29
CA VAL A 62 8.57 -4.61 1.66
C VAL A 62 9.57 -3.47 1.65
N LEU A 63 9.27 -2.40 2.37
CA LEU A 63 10.06 -1.17 2.42
C LEU A 63 11.19 -1.28 3.45
N GLU A 64 12.14 -0.35 3.39
CA GLU A 64 13.33 -0.30 4.24
C GLU A 64 13.04 -0.20 5.75
N ASN A 65 11.85 0.31 6.10
CA ASN A 65 11.35 0.43 7.47
C ASN A 65 10.50 -0.77 7.91
N GLY A 66 10.38 -1.82 7.07
CA GLY A 66 9.52 -2.98 7.30
C GLY A 66 8.04 -2.74 6.96
N GLU A 67 7.64 -1.52 6.61
CA GLU A 67 6.30 -1.25 6.11
C GLU A 67 6.07 -2.06 4.83
N THR A 68 4.94 -2.76 4.76
CA THR A 68 4.65 -3.70 3.68
C THR A 68 3.34 -3.35 3.01
N TRP A 69 3.39 -3.28 1.69
CA TRP A 69 2.25 -3.00 0.84
C TRP A 69 2.13 -4.08 -0.21
N GLY A 70 0.93 -4.41 -0.64
CA GLY A 70 0.76 -5.35 -1.73
C GLY A 70 -0.57 -5.22 -2.41
N TYR A 71 -0.70 -5.88 -3.55
CA TYR A 71 -1.98 -6.05 -4.22
C TYR A 71 -1.97 -7.32 -5.06
N TYR A 72 -3.15 -7.84 -5.32
CA TYR A 72 -3.34 -8.94 -6.25
C TYR A 72 -4.49 -8.65 -7.19
N ALA A 73 -4.32 -9.03 -8.45
CA ALA A 73 -5.17 -8.61 -9.54
C ALA A 73 -5.25 -9.65 -10.66
N GLY A 74 -6.35 -9.60 -11.39
CA GLY A 74 -6.53 -10.24 -12.70
C GLY A 74 -6.85 -9.19 -13.76
N PRO A 75 -7.98 -9.29 -14.49
CA PRO A 75 -8.45 -8.21 -15.36
C PRO A 75 -8.73 -6.89 -14.62
N SER A 76 -8.96 -6.97 -13.31
CA SER A 76 -9.09 -5.83 -12.40
C SER A 76 -8.40 -6.17 -11.07
N ALA A 77 -8.17 -5.17 -10.22
CA ALA A 77 -7.71 -5.39 -8.87
C ALA A 77 -8.73 -6.22 -8.06
N TYR A 78 -8.23 -7.21 -7.32
CA TYR A 78 -9.04 -8.07 -6.45
C TYR A 78 -8.87 -7.72 -4.98
N GLY A 79 -7.65 -7.35 -4.57
CA GLY A 79 -7.36 -6.94 -3.21
C GLY A 79 -6.10 -6.10 -3.11
N ALA A 80 -5.99 -5.38 -2.00
CA ALA A 80 -4.82 -4.64 -1.59
C ALA A 80 -4.43 -5.03 -0.17
N MET A 81 -3.15 -4.97 0.18
CA MET A 81 -2.64 -5.38 1.47
C MET A 81 -1.77 -4.29 2.06
N HIS A 82 -1.87 -4.08 3.37
CA HIS A 82 -1.01 -3.17 4.12
C HIS A 82 -0.67 -3.76 5.49
N GLY A 83 0.57 -3.61 5.91
CA GLY A 83 1.00 -3.99 7.25
C GLY A 83 2.52 -3.92 7.41
N THR A 84 3.09 -4.89 8.09
CA THR A 84 4.50 -4.88 8.48
C THR A 84 5.16 -6.23 8.28
N THR A 85 6.36 -6.22 7.70
CA THR A 85 7.27 -7.35 7.66
C THR A 85 8.41 -7.09 8.62
N THR A 86 8.64 -8.05 9.51
CA THR A 86 9.80 -8.09 10.39
C THR A 86 10.66 -9.29 10.02
N GLY A 87 11.97 -9.20 10.20
CA GLY A 87 12.84 -10.31 9.83
C GLY A 87 14.29 -10.01 10.15
N THR A 88 15.09 -11.06 10.29
CA THR A 88 16.53 -10.98 10.52
C THR A 88 17.25 -11.94 9.60
N GLY A 89 18.18 -11.44 8.78
CA GLY A 89 18.83 -12.26 7.77
C GLY A 89 17.83 -12.71 6.71
N THR A 90 17.72 -14.01 6.48
CA THR A 90 16.83 -14.59 5.46
C THR A 90 15.43 -14.92 5.98
N ALA A 91 15.21 -15.02 7.28
CA ALA A 91 13.88 -15.34 7.83
C ALA A 91 13.06 -14.07 8.06
N PHE A 92 11.76 -14.14 7.79
CA PHE A 92 10.82 -13.05 8.02
C PHE A 92 9.46 -13.55 8.52
N SER A 93 8.71 -12.64 9.14
CA SER A 93 7.31 -12.78 9.52
C SER A 93 6.58 -11.50 9.13
N THR A 94 5.45 -11.63 8.46
CA THR A 94 4.68 -10.53 7.89
C THR A 94 3.25 -10.58 8.41
N GLU A 95 2.80 -9.45 8.97
CA GLU A 95 1.43 -9.20 9.37
C GLU A 95 0.80 -8.21 8.39
N LEU A 96 -0.29 -8.59 7.73
CA LEU A 96 -1.01 -7.76 6.76
C LEU A 96 -2.49 -7.68 7.12
N THR A 97 -3.07 -6.53 6.86
CA THR A 97 -4.50 -6.40 6.61
C THR A 97 -4.72 -6.51 5.12
N ASP A 98 -5.50 -7.51 4.71
CA ASP A 98 -5.99 -7.69 3.36
C ASP A 98 -7.34 -7.01 3.19
N TYR A 99 -7.41 -6.13 2.20
CA TYR A 99 -8.59 -5.37 1.81
C TYR A 99 -9.14 -6.05 0.54
N ASP A 100 -10.08 -6.97 0.71
CA ASP A 100 -10.76 -7.65 -0.38
C ASP A 100 -11.71 -6.67 -1.08
N LEU A 101 -11.29 -6.19 -2.25
CA LEU A 101 -12.01 -5.20 -3.05
C LEU A 101 -13.21 -5.79 -3.80
N LEU A 102 -13.32 -7.12 -3.83
CA LEU A 102 -14.44 -7.82 -4.46
C LEU A 102 -15.57 -8.06 -3.46
N ALA A 103 -15.21 -8.47 -2.25
CA ALA A 103 -16.15 -8.78 -1.18
C ALA A 103 -16.42 -7.62 -0.22
N ASP A 104 -15.66 -6.51 -0.33
CA ASP A 104 -15.67 -5.40 0.63
C ASP A 104 -15.41 -5.88 2.07
N LEU A 105 -14.38 -6.73 2.20
CA LEU A 105 -14.00 -7.35 3.46
C LEU A 105 -12.57 -6.97 3.85
N ARG A 106 -12.32 -7.04 5.15
CA ARG A 106 -10.99 -6.88 5.73
C ARG A 106 -10.61 -8.14 6.48
N LEU A 107 -9.46 -8.70 6.14
CA LEU A 107 -8.99 -9.97 6.67
C LEU A 107 -7.57 -9.81 7.22
N GLY A 108 -7.28 -10.44 8.35
CA GLY A 108 -5.91 -10.55 8.86
C GLY A 108 -5.17 -11.65 8.11
N VAL A 109 -3.99 -11.33 7.58
CA VAL A 109 -3.12 -12.27 6.89
C VAL A 109 -1.76 -12.28 7.57
N HIS A 110 -1.38 -13.47 8.06
CA HIS A 110 -0.07 -13.72 8.63
C HIS A 110 0.72 -14.64 7.71
N LEU A 111 1.96 -14.25 7.38
CA LEU A 111 2.88 -15.01 6.53
C LEU A 111 4.22 -15.18 7.24
N ASP A 112 4.70 -16.42 7.34
CA ASP A 112 6.07 -16.71 7.76
C ASP A 112 6.86 -17.28 6.60
N GLY A 113 8.15 -16.92 6.49
CA GLY A 113 8.91 -17.36 5.33
C GLY A 113 10.41 -17.09 5.37
N THR A 114 11.02 -17.40 4.24
CA THR A 114 12.42 -17.08 3.96
C THR A 114 12.57 -16.33 2.65
N ALA A 115 13.37 -15.27 2.69
CA ALA A 115 13.76 -14.49 1.54
C ALA A 115 15.22 -14.80 1.18
N VAL A 116 15.44 -15.19 -0.07
CA VAL A 116 16.77 -15.19 -0.68
C VAL A 116 16.96 -13.81 -1.32
N PRO A 117 17.97 -13.03 -0.89
CA PRO A 117 18.16 -11.65 -1.34
C PRO A 117 18.07 -11.53 -2.87
N ARG A 118 17.24 -10.60 -3.33
CA ARG A 118 17.01 -10.31 -4.76
C ARG A 118 16.67 -11.52 -5.63
N THR A 119 16.14 -12.59 -5.03
CA THR A 119 15.88 -13.84 -5.76
C THR A 119 14.47 -14.32 -5.50
N THR A 120 14.17 -14.76 -4.29
CA THR A 120 12.90 -15.43 -3.97
C THR A 120 12.37 -15.01 -2.62
N PHE A 121 11.07 -14.80 -2.54
CA PHE A 121 10.31 -14.64 -1.30
C PHE A 121 9.39 -15.85 -1.18
N ASP A 122 9.73 -16.77 -0.28
CA ASP A 122 9.00 -18.01 -0.07
C ASP A 122 8.33 -17.97 1.30
N SER A 123 7.01 -17.94 1.31
CA SER A 123 6.21 -17.76 2.51
C SER A 123 5.10 -18.78 2.60
N THR A 124 4.62 -19.02 3.82
CA THR A 124 3.46 -19.84 4.11
C THR A 124 2.51 -19.04 4.99
N SER A 125 1.24 -19.00 4.62
CA SER A 125 0.21 -18.37 5.42
C SER A 125 -0.22 -19.24 6.60
N ALA A 126 -0.89 -18.65 7.58
CA ALA A 126 -1.43 -19.37 8.75
C ALA A 126 -2.36 -20.56 8.41
N ASN A 127 -3.00 -20.54 7.23
CA ASN A 127 -3.85 -21.65 6.74
C ASN A 127 -3.08 -22.69 5.90
N GLY A 128 -1.75 -22.59 5.82
CA GLY A 128 -0.88 -23.54 5.13
C GLY A 128 -0.71 -23.32 3.63
N ALA A 129 -1.20 -22.20 3.08
CA ALA A 129 -1.00 -21.88 1.67
C ALA A 129 0.42 -21.34 1.46
N ARG A 130 1.18 -21.97 0.55
CA ARG A 130 2.52 -21.52 0.17
C ARG A 130 2.44 -20.47 -0.93
N ILE A 131 3.12 -19.35 -0.73
CA ILE A 131 3.21 -18.22 -1.66
C ILE A 131 4.68 -18.00 -1.98
N VAL A 132 5.03 -18.16 -3.26
CA VAL A 132 6.39 -17.96 -3.77
C VAL A 132 6.38 -16.82 -4.78
N LEU A 133 7.11 -15.76 -4.48
CA LEU A 133 7.25 -14.58 -5.33
C LEU A 133 8.71 -14.40 -5.75
N SER A 134 8.91 -13.79 -6.91
CA SER A 134 10.23 -13.50 -7.48
C SER A 134 10.57 -12.04 -7.30
N TYR A 135 11.84 -11.75 -7.04
CA TYR A 135 12.30 -10.37 -6.91
C TYR A 135 12.14 -9.61 -8.23
N SER A 136 11.71 -8.36 -8.15
CA SER A 136 11.60 -7.47 -9.29
C SER A 136 12.67 -6.38 -9.23
N GLY A 137 13.60 -6.41 -10.19
CA GLY A 137 14.65 -5.39 -10.33
C GLY A 137 14.15 -3.96 -10.58
N ARG A 138 12.84 -3.79 -10.83
CA ARG A 138 12.16 -2.49 -10.86
C ARG A 138 12.30 -1.74 -9.55
N TYR A 139 12.40 -2.44 -8.41
CA TYR A 139 12.57 -1.83 -7.10
C TYR A 139 13.85 -0.98 -7.01
N ASP A 140 14.92 -1.44 -7.65
CA ASP A 140 16.23 -0.78 -7.60
C ASP A 140 16.37 0.41 -8.56
N GLN A 141 15.36 0.68 -9.39
CA GLN A 141 15.34 1.86 -10.26
C GLN A 141 14.94 3.09 -9.45
N PRO A 142 15.57 4.26 -9.64
CA PRO A 142 15.16 5.46 -8.94
C PRO A 142 13.79 5.95 -9.42
N ALA A 143 12.86 6.17 -8.50
CA ALA A 143 11.59 6.83 -8.80
C ALA A 143 11.81 8.28 -9.27
N SER A 144 11.07 8.71 -10.30
CA SER A 144 11.05 10.09 -10.79
C SER A 144 9.62 10.60 -10.93
N SER A 145 9.33 11.77 -10.34
CA SER A 145 8.02 12.42 -10.49
C SER A 145 7.70 12.75 -11.96
N ALA A 146 8.73 13.00 -12.78
CA ALA A 146 8.57 13.20 -14.21
C ALA A 146 8.10 11.94 -14.95
N GLN A 147 8.49 10.74 -14.50
CA GLN A 147 7.99 9.47 -15.06
C GLN A 147 6.54 9.21 -14.64
N LEU A 148 6.19 9.61 -13.41
CA LEU A 148 4.84 9.53 -12.87
C LEU A 148 3.89 10.53 -13.54
N ALA A 149 4.36 11.69 -13.96
CA ALA A 149 3.53 12.74 -14.54
C ALA A 149 2.69 12.26 -15.74
N GLY A 150 1.40 12.59 -15.76
CA GLY A 150 0.47 12.22 -16.81
C GLY A 150 -0.86 11.70 -16.27
N THR A 151 -1.76 11.38 -17.20
CA THR A 151 -3.12 10.90 -16.91
C THR A 151 -3.15 9.38 -16.97
N TYR A 152 -3.67 8.75 -15.91
CA TYR A 152 -3.89 7.31 -15.81
C TYR A 152 -5.38 7.04 -15.81
N GLN A 153 -5.80 6.09 -16.65
CA GLN A 153 -7.13 5.50 -16.60
C GLN A 153 -7.16 4.52 -15.46
N LEU A 154 -8.04 4.75 -14.49
CA LEU A 154 -8.21 3.87 -13.35
C LEU A 154 -9.09 2.69 -13.74
N ASP A 155 -8.70 1.51 -13.27
CA ASP A 155 -9.55 0.33 -13.33
C ASP A 155 -10.81 0.60 -12.48
N ASP A 156 -11.96 0.08 -12.91
CA ASP A 156 -13.31 0.42 -12.42
C ASP A 156 -13.57 0.22 -10.91
N ARG A 157 -12.57 -0.16 -10.11
CA ARG A 157 -12.69 -0.45 -8.67
C ARG A 157 -11.48 0.06 -7.88
N ALA A 158 -11.73 1.14 -7.15
CA ALA A 158 -10.75 1.78 -6.29
C ALA A 158 -11.22 1.80 -4.81
N GLY A 159 -11.20 0.66 -4.10
CA GLY A 159 -11.61 0.62 -2.68
C GLY A 159 -13.05 1.08 -2.41
N ASP A 160 -13.30 1.46 -1.16
CA ASP A 160 -14.56 2.04 -0.65
C ASP A 160 -14.96 3.36 -1.33
N ALA A 161 -13.99 4.04 -1.96
CA ALA A 161 -14.17 5.26 -2.71
C ALA A 161 -13.84 4.96 -4.17
N VAL A 162 -14.74 4.25 -4.85
CA VAL A 162 -14.58 3.87 -6.26
C VAL A 162 -14.50 5.15 -7.11
N LEU A 163 -13.30 5.70 -7.25
CA LEU A 163 -13.00 6.76 -8.20
C LEU A 163 -13.06 6.15 -9.59
N LYS A 164 -14.18 6.33 -10.27
CA LYS A 164 -14.29 5.97 -11.69
C LYS A 164 -13.71 7.09 -12.53
N GLY A 165 -12.75 6.76 -13.40
CA GLY A 165 -12.23 7.72 -14.37
C GLY A 165 -10.72 7.80 -14.34
N THR A 166 -10.18 9.01 -14.16
CA THR A 166 -8.76 9.27 -14.32
C THR A 166 -8.13 9.91 -13.09
N ILE A 167 -6.87 9.57 -12.86
CA ILE A 167 -5.97 10.33 -11.98
C ILE A 167 -4.91 11.00 -12.85
N THR A 168 -4.67 12.29 -12.65
CA THR A 168 -3.63 13.03 -13.37
C THR A 168 -2.61 13.56 -12.38
N PHE A 169 -1.36 13.12 -12.54
CA PHE A 169 -0.21 13.64 -11.78
C PHE A 169 0.47 14.75 -12.58
N ASP A 170 0.76 15.86 -11.91
CA ASP A 170 1.62 16.91 -12.43
C ASP A 170 3.12 16.50 -12.39
N ALA A 171 4.01 17.36 -12.87
CA ALA A 171 5.45 17.10 -12.90
C ALA A 171 6.10 16.98 -11.50
N ALA A 172 5.47 17.54 -10.47
CA ALA A 172 5.89 17.44 -9.07
C ALA A 172 5.25 16.24 -8.35
N GLY A 173 4.37 15.50 -9.01
CA GLY A 173 3.61 14.39 -8.43
C GLY A 173 2.37 14.82 -7.66
N GLY A 174 1.96 16.08 -7.76
CA GLY A 174 0.68 16.57 -7.24
C GLY A 174 -0.48 16.05 -8.08
N PHE A 175 -1.62 15.76 -7.45
CA PHE A 175 -2.82 15.35 -8.15
C PHE A 175 -4.08 15.84 -7.44
N THR A 176 -5.18 15.90 -8.19
CA THR A 176 -6.51 16.13 -7.66
C THR A 176 -7.51 15.34 -8.49
N VAL A 177 -8.35 14.55 -7.82
CA VAL A 177 -9.46 13.83 -8.43
C VAL A 177 -10.75 14.33 -7.80
N VAL A 178 -11.75 14.60 -8.64
CA VAL A 178 -13.09 14.98 -8.21
C VAL A 178 -14.06 13.96 -8.77
N ASP A 179 -14.78 13.27 -7.89
CA ASP A 179 -15.81 12.32 -8.26
C ASP A 179 -17.04 12.52 -7.37
N SER A 180 -18.18 12.78 -7.99
CA SER A 180 -19.50 12.75 -7.35
C SER A 180 -19.60 13.53 -6.02
N GLY A 181 -18.89 14.66 -5.89
CA GLY A 181 -18.88 15.50 -4.68
C GLY A 181 -17.75 15.20 -3.69
N CYS A 182 -16.99 14.11 -3.89
CA CYS A 182 -15.75 13.82 -3.20
C CYS A 182 -14.55 14.37 -3.98
N THR A 183 -13.71 15.14 -3.31
CA THR A 183 -12.43 15.62 -3.85
C THR A 183 -11.28 14.96 -3.10
N VAL A 184 -10.43 14.24 -3.84
CA VAL A 184 -9.21 13.61 -3.35
C VAL A 184 -8.03 14.40 -3.89
N ALA A 185 -7.34 15.15 -3.02
CA ALA A 185 -6.13 15.87 -3.38
C ALA A 185 -4.93 15.21 -2.72
N GLY A 186 -3.77 15.22 -3.39
CA GLY A 186 -2.61 14.55 -2.83
C GLY A 186 -1.31 14.79 -3.57
N SER A 187 -0.28 14.12 -3.10
CA SER A 187 1.05 14.14 -3.71
C SER A 187 1.69 12.76 -3.65
N ALA A 188 2.39 12.40 -4.72
CA ALA A 188 3.23 11.22 -4.81
C ALA A 188 4.68 11.64 -5.11
N VAL A 189 5.55 11.55 -4.10
CA VAL A 189 6.94 12.04 -4.17
C VAL A 189 7.92 10.88 -4.00
N PRO A 190 9.00 10.78 -4.81
CA PRO A 190 10.00 9.72 -4.66
C PRO A 190 10.50 9.57 -3.22
N ARG A 191 10.59 8.34 -2.73
CA ARG A 191 11.11 8.06 -1.39
C ARG A 191 12.59 8.40 -1.26
N PRO A 192 13.06 8.85 -0.08
CA PRO A 192 14.49 9.09 0.16
C PRO A 192 15.38 7.85 0.00
N SER A 193 14.80 6.64 0.01
CA SER A 193 15.54 5.39 -0.20
C SER A 193 16.12 5.25 -1.61
N GLY A 194 15.68 6.07 -2.58
CA GLY A 194 16.15 6.02 -3.96
C GLY A 194 15.65 4.80 -4.74
N LYS A 195 14.67 4.08 -4.20
CA LYS A 195 13.98 2.95 -4.83
C LYS A 195 12.81 3.43 -5.69
N ASN A 196 12.24 2.55 -6.50
CA ASN A 196 11.08 2.85 -7.35
C ASN A 196 9.77 2.83 -6.54
N VAL A 197 9.72 3.67 -5.51
CA VAL A 197 8.58 3.81 -4.61
C VAL A 197 8.40 5.29 -4.32
N PHE A 198 7.16 5.75 -4.40
CA PHE A 198 6.79 7.12 -4.02
C PHE A 198 6.04 7.09 -2.69
N ASN A 199 6.27 8.08 -1.84
CA ASN A 199 5.39 8.36 -0.71
C ASN A 199 4.11 9.01 -1.22
N LEU A 200 2.97 8.43 -0.88
CA LEU A 200 1.65 8.92 -1.22
C LEU A 200 1.02 9.57 0.01
N ASN A 201 0.61 10.83 -0.14
CA ASN A 201 -0.22 11.52 0.83
C ASN A 201 -1.54 11.91 0.16
N VAL A 202 -2.66 11.65 0.82
CA VAL A 202 -4.00 11.97 0.30
C VAL A 202 -4.83 12.71 1.34
N LEU A 203 -5.62 13.67 0.89
CA LEU A 203 -6.59 14.43 1.65
C LEU A 203 -7.96 14.29 0.98
N PHE A 204 -8.93 13.84 1.76
CA PHE A 204 -10.32 13.72 1.33
C PHE A 204 -11.09 14.97 1.75
N SER A 205 -11.89 15.53 0.83
CA SER A 205 -12.73 16.69 1.10
C SER A 205 -14.07 16.58 0.40
N GLY A 206 -15.12 17.11 1.03
CA GLY A 206 -16.50 16.97 0.55
C GLY A 206 -17.14 15.64 0.97
N ASP A 207 -17.98 15.09 0.10
CA ASP A 207 -18.85 13.94 0.41
C ASP A 207 -18.14 12.59 0.19
N CYS A 208 -16.92 12.45 0.73
CA CYS A 208 -16.13 11.23 0.61
C CYS A 208 -16.57 10.17 1.61
N ASN A 209 -16.72 8.91 1.16
CA ASN A 209 -17.01 7.76 2.03
C ASN A 209 -15.98 7.57 3.16
N LEU A 210 -14.74 7.97 2.92
CA LEU A 210 -13.65 7.92 3.89
C LEU A 210 -13.70 9.07 4.94
N GLY A 211 -14.60 10.03 4.76
CA GLY A 211 -14.82 11.18 5.63
C GLY A 211 -14.20 12.47 5.08
N ASN A 212 -14.89 13.58 5.34
CA ASN A 212 -14.39 14.92 5.03
C ASN A 212 -13.23 15.29 5.97
N GLY A 213 -12.11 15.75 5.42
CA GLY A 213 -10.89 16.07 6.16
C GLY A 213 -10.04 14.84 6.54
N ALA A 214 -10.42 13.65 6.08
CA ALA A 214 -9.61 12.45 6.31
C ALA A 214 -8.28 12.56 5.57
N VAL A 215 -7.20 12.12 6.22
CA VAL A 215 -5.85 12.09 5.65
C VAL A 215 -5.37 10.66 5.60
N GLY A 216 -4.88 10.23 4.44
CA GLY A 216 -4.29 8.92 4.24
C GLY A 216 -2.82 9.01 3.85
N SER A 217 -2.08 7.96 4.17
CA SER A 217 -0.67 7.81 3.78
C SER A 217 -0.42 6.42 3.23
N GLY A 218 0.50 6.33 2.28
CA GLY A 218 0.98 5.05 1.77
C GLY A 218 1.98 5.22 0.64
N ILE A 219 1.84 4.41 -0.41
CA ILE A 219 2.81 4.37 -1.51
C ILE A 219 2.18 4.41 -2.89
N VAL A 220 3.00 4.80 -3.87
CA VAL A 220 2.76 4.52 -5.29
C VAL A 220 3.84 3.61 -5.83
N LEU A 221 3.42 2.58 -6.56
CA LEU A 221 4.27 1.73 -7.38
C LEU A 221 3.99 2.03 -8.87
N LEU A 222 5.05 2.37 -9.60
CA LEU A 222 4.98 2.65 -11.04
C LEU A 222 5.71 1.55 -11.81
N ASP A 223 5.01 0.95 -12.77
CA ASP A 223 5.59 -0.03 -13.67
C ASP A 223 5.68 0.52 -15.09
N THR A 224 6.87 0.96 -15.47
CA THR A 224 7.17 1.44 -16.82
C THR A 224 7.66 0.34 -17.76
N THR A 225 7.72 -0.91 -17.30
CA THR A 225 8.19 -2.04 -18.12
C THR A 225 7.09 -2.60 -19.03
N VAL A 226 5.84 -2.29 -18.71
CA VAL A 226 4.66 -2.60 -19.52
C VAL A 226 4.24 -1.37 -20.33
N THR A 227 3.59 -1.61 -21.47
CA THR A 227 3.07 -0.56 -22.35
C THR A 227 1.57 -0.78 -22.57
N PRO A 228 0.69 0.15 -22.15
CA PRO A 228 1.01 1.38 -21.41
C PRO A 228 1.56 1.13 -19.99
N PRO A 229 2.38 2.05 -19.41
CA PRO A 229 2.84 1.96 -18.02
C PRO A 229 1.66 1.83 -17.05
N THR A 230 1.81 1.03 -16.00
CA THR A 230 0.77 0.83 -14.98
C THR A 230 1.15 1.44 -13.63
N LEU A 231 0.12 1.71 -12.83
CA LEU A 231 0.19 2.40 -11.56
C LEU A 231 -0.60 1.62 -10.51
N ALA A 232 -0.05 1.50 -9.31
CA ALA A 232 -0.78 1.13 -8.11
C ALA A 232 -0.53 2.18 -7.02
N ALA A 233 -1.54 2.99 -6.70
CA ALA A 233 -1.52 3.97 -5.62
C ALA A 233 -2.34 3.42 -4.45
N MET A 234 -1.71 3.24 -3.30
CA MET A 234 -2.32 2.59 -2.14
C MET A 234 -2.04 3.43 -0.89
N ALA A 235 -3.07 3.81 -0.16
CA ALA A 235 -2.95 4.57 1.09
C ALA A 235 -4.00 4.07 2.09
N VAL A 236 -3.69 4.19 3.38
CA VAL A 236 -4.62 3.87 4.47
C VAL A 236 -4.90 5.13 5.27
N VAL A 237 -6.16 5.32 5.65
CA VAL A 237 -6.60 6.41 6.53
C VAL A 237 -6.56 5.90 7.99
N PRO A 238 -5.71 6.49 8.86
CA PRO A 238 -5.64 6.11 10.26
C PRO A 238 -6.99 6.29 10.97
N GLY A 239 -7.31 5.39 11.90
CA GLY A 239 -8.52 5.47 12.75
C GLY A 239 -9.79 4.91 12.13
N ASN A 240 -9.90 4.90 10.79
CA ASN A 240 -11.01 4.29 10.08
C ASN A 240 -10.63 2.96 9.41
N GLU A 241 -9.33 2.65 9.31
CA GLU A 241 -8.78 1.41 8.72
C GLU A 241 -9.43 1.08 7.37
N ARG A 242 -9.76 2.12 6.61
CA ARG A 242 -10.24 2.05 5.23
C ARG A 242 -9.15 2.63 4.35
N GLY A 243 -9.01 2.04 3.17
CA GLY A 243 -7.93 2.37 2.25
C GLY A 243 -8.42 3.10 1.01
N PHE A 244 -7.51 3.90 0.46
CA PHE A 244 -7.56 4.44 -0.87
C PHE A 244 -6.68 3.57 -1.76
N PHE A 245 -7.27 2.90 -2.74
CA PHE A 245 -6.55 1.99 -3.62
C PHE A 245 -6.92 2.35 -5.06
N ALA A 246 -5.99 2.87 -5.84
CA ALA A 246 -6.22 3.25 -7.23
C ALA A 246 -5.22 2.51 -8.13
N PHE A 247 -5.74 1.69 -9.01
CA PHE A 247 -4.98 0.90 -9.98
C PHE A 247 -5.32 1.39 -11.36
N GLY A 248 -4.34 1.47 -12.26
CA GLY A 248 -4.62 1.96 -13.60
C GLY A 248 -3.45 1.92 -14.55
N SER A 249 -3.71 2.36 -15.78
CA SER A 249 -2.73 2.43 -16.86
C SER A 249 -2.63 3.84 -17.42
N LYS A 250 -1.41 4.25 -17.76
CA LYS A 250 -1.14 5.58 -18.32
C LYS A 250 -1.81 5.70 -19.67
N GLY A 251 -2.72 6.65 -19.81
CA GLY A 251 -3.35 6.95 -21.09
C GLY A 251 -2.31 7.34 -22.13
N ALA A 252 -2.60 7.07 -23.40
CA ALA A 252 -1.81 7.64 -24.48
C ALA A 252 -1.78 9.16 -24.31
N ALA A 253 -0.59 9.76 -24.38
CA ALA A 253 -0.48 11.22 -24.41
C ALA A 253 -1.42 11.73 -25.50
N ALA A 254 -2.33 12.66 -25.15
CA ALA A 254 -3.18 13.28 -26.15
C ALA A 254 -2.28 13.78 -27.29
N PRO A 255 -2.60 13.45 -28.57
CA PRO A 255 -1.77 13.93 -29.67
C PRO A 255 -1.63 15.44 -29.53
N ALA A 256 -0.39 15.94 -29.56
CA ALA A 256 -0.14 17.38 -29.61
C ALA A 256 -1.04 17.98 -30.70
N PRO A 257 -1.63 19.17 -30.49
CA PRO A 257 -2.52 19.76 -31.48
C PRO A 257 -1.77 19.85 -32.81
N THR A 258 -2.11 18.96 -33.75
CA THR A 258 -1.48 18.91 -35.06
C THR A 258 -1.90 20.19 -35.75
N VAL A 259 -0.97 21.14 -35.89
CA VAL A 259 -1.17 22.28 -36.79
C VAL A 259 -1.38 21.67 -38.17
N ALA A 260 -2.61 21.78 -38.69
CA ALA A 260 -2.96 21.23 -39.99
C ALA A 260 -1.99 21.77 -41.06
N PRO A 261 -1.35 20.90 -41.87
CA PRO A 261 -0.53 21.36 -42.98
C PRO A 261 -1.38 22.20 -43.93
N ALA A 262 -0.87 23.37 -44.34
CA ALA A 262 -1.51 24.20 -45.35
C ALA A 262 -1.77 23.35 -46.61
N PRO A 263 -2.97 23.46 -47.24
CA PRO A 263 -3.29 22.66 -48.40
C PRO A 263 -2.31 22.93 -49.55
N PRO A 264 -1.86 21.91 -50.28
CA PRO A 264 -0.94 22.10 -51.40
C PRO A 264 -1.62 22.92 -52.52
N PRO A 265 -0.85 23.72 -53.27
CA PRO A 265 -1.41 24.46 -54.41
C PRO A 265 -1.95 23.47 -55.45
N GLY A 266 -3.24 23.56 -55.74
CA GLY A 266 -3.89 22.75 -56.75
C GLY A 266 -3.36 23.08 -58.15
N THR A 267 -2.84 22.09 -58.87
CA THR A 267 -2.51 22.20 -60.28
C THR A 267 -3.77 21.96 -61.11
N GLY A 268 -4.55 23.00 -61.35
CA GLY A 268 -5.64 23.01 -62.32
C GLY A 268 -5.12 23.48 -63.68
N SER A 269 -5.09 22.58 -64.66
CA SER A 269 -4.96 22.92 -66.09
C SER A 269 -6.36 22.96 -66.70
N GLY A 270 -6.75 24.10 -67.28
CA GLY A 270 -8.07 24.26 -67.91
C GLY A 270 -8.34 25.67 -68.43
N SER A 271 -8.29 25.79 -69.76
CA SER A 271 -8.55 26.96 -70.60
C SER A 271 -9.88 27.68 -70.31
N GLY A 272 -9.88 29.02 -70.30
CA GLY A 272 -11.08 29.84 -70.23
C GLY A 272 -10.81 31.33 -70.01
N SER A 273 -10.96 32.12 -71.06
CA SER A 273 -10.78 33.57 -71.14
C SER A 273 -11.74 34.39 -70.26
N GLY A 274 -11.17 35.26 -69.41
CA GLY A 274 -11.86 36.38 -68.75
C GLY A 274 -10.93 37.07 -67.74
N PRO A 275 -10.85 38.41 -67.67
CA PRO A 275 -10.04 39.07 -66.65
C PRO A 275 -10.71 38.86 -65.28
N ALA A 276 -10.11 38.01 -64.46
CA ALA A 276 -10.53 37.77 -63.07
C ALA A 276 -10.03 38.92 -62.16
N PRO A 277 -10.80 39.27 -61.10
CA PRO A 277 -10.49 40.42 -60.27
C PRO A 277 -9.23 40.18 -59.42
N THR A 278 -8.42 41.21 -59.26
CA THR A 278 -7.28 41.25 -58.34
C THR A 278 -7.72 40.81 -56.94
N PRO A 279 -7.05 39.84 -56.28
CA PRO A 279 -7.34 39.52 -54.89
C PRO A 279 -7.00 40.74 -54.02
N ALA A 280 -7.94 41.13 -53.15
CA ALA A 280 -7.67 42.14 -52.12
C ALA A 280 -6.53 41.66 -51.21
N PRO A 281 -5.64 42.55 -50.73
CA PRO A 281 -4.55 42.18 -49.84
C PRO A 281 -5.13 41.58 -48.55
N THR A 282 -4.64 40.41 -48.18
CA THR A 282 -4.93 39.79 -46.88
C THR A 282 -4.36 40.70 -45.78
N PRO A 283 -5.13 41.08 -44.75
CA PRO A 283 -4.59 41.90 -43.66
C PRO A 283 -3.48 41.12 -42.95
N VAL A 284 -2.28 41.70 -42.93
CA VAL A 284 -1.18 41.23 -42.09
C VAL A 284 -1.66 41.28 -40.64
N PRO A 285 -1.51 40.19 -39.85
CA PRO A 285 -1.89 40.24 -38.44
C PRO A 285 -1.03 41.29 -37.74
N THR A 286 -1.69 42.33 -37.23
CA THR A 286 -1.05 43.30 -36.35
C THR A 286 -0.78 42.56 -35.04
N ILE A 287 0.50 42.28 -34.74
CA ILE A 287 0.91 41.80 -33.43
C ILE A 287 0.58 42.94 -32.45
N ALA A 288 -0.43 42.73 -31.61
CA ALA A 288 -0.68 43.62 -30.48
C ALA A 288 0.56 43.60 -29.57
N PRO A 289 1.06 44.77 -29.12
CA PRO A 289 2.19 44.80 -28.21
C PRO A 289 1.83 44.04 -26.93
N SER A 290 2.71 43.12 -26.53
CA SER A 290 2.62 42.42 -25.24
C SER A 290 2.48 43.46 -24.12
N PRO A 291 1.50 43.34 -23.22
CA PRO A 291 1.42 44.23 -22.07
C PRO A 291 2.73 44.13 -21.27
N ALA A 292 3.23 45.29 -20.83
CA ALA A 292 4.43 45.37 -20.00
C ALA A 292 4.26 44.50 -18.74
N PRO A 293 5.33 43.84 -18.26
CA PRO A 293 5.25 42.96 -17.11
C PRO A 293 4.79 43.75 -15.87
N THR A 294 3.69 43.31 -15.27
CA THR A 294 3.22 43.79 -13.97
C THR A 294 4.31 43.56 -12.92
N PRO A 295 4.72 44.57 -12.13
CA PRO A 295 5.69 44.37 -11.05
C PRO A 295 5.17 43.31 -10.07
N ALA A 296 6.07 42.40 -9.67
CA ALA A 296 5.76 41.36 -8.69
C ALA A 296 5.29 41.98 -7.36
N PRO A 297 4.24 41.42 -6.71
CA PRO A 297 3.79 41.92 -5.41
C PRO A 297 4.89 41.69 -4.37
N THR A 298 5.34 42.77 -3.73
CA THR A 298 6.19 42.69 -2.54
C THR A 298 5.33 42.25 -1.36
N VAL A 299 5.34 40.96 -1.05
CA VAL A 299 4.68 40.43 0.15
C VAL A 299 5.56 40.74 1.36
N ALA A 300 5.04 41.54 2.29
CA ALA A 300 5.69 41.78 3.57
C ALA A 300 5.78 40.47 4.38
N PRO A 301 6.88 40.22 5.12
CA PRO A 301 7.01 39.00 5.90
C PRO A 301 5.94 38.94 7.00
N PRO A 302 5.40 37.74 7.31
CA PRO A 302 4.42 37.56 8.36
C PRO A 302 5.02 37.89 9.74
N PRO A 303 4.21 38.36 10.71
CA PRO A 303 4.67 38.63 12.06
C PRO A 303 5.16 37.34 12.74
N ALA A 304 6.16 37.48 13.61
CA ALA A 304 6.77 36.38 14.34
C ALA A 304 5.73 35.61 15.20
N PRO A 305 5.83 34.27 15.28
CA PRO A 305 4.89 33.45 16.04
C PRO A 305 4.95 33.77 17.54
N THR A 306 3.77 33.83 18.17
CA THR A 306 3.63 33.98 19.63
C THR A 306 4.05 32.68 20.32
N PRO A 307 4.90 32.70 21.37
CA PRO A 307 5.35 31.49 22.03
C PRO A 307 4.18 30.78 22.75
N PRO A 308 4.17 29.43 22.76
CA PRO A 308 3.11 28.65 23.41
C PRO A 308 3.20 28.74 24.94
N PRO A 309 2.06 28.69 25.66
CA PRO A 309 2.05 28.66 27.12
C PRO A 309 2.63 27.33 27.64
N THR A 310 3.64 27.41 28.49
CA THR A 310 4.27 26.24 29.12
C THR A 310 3.42 25.82 30.33
N ALA A 311 2.66 24.73 30.21
CA ALA A 311 2.06 24.07 31.36
C ALA A 311 3.09 23.16 32.03
N ALA A 312 3.30 23.33 33.34
CA ALA A 312 4.20 22.48 34.12
C ALA A 312 3.66 21.04 34.18
N PRO A 313 4.51 20.01 34.03
CA PRO A 313 4.08 18.62 34.07
C PRO A 313 3.69 18.19 35.49
N THR A 314 2.50 17.61 35.63
CA THR A 314 2.00 16.97 36.85
C THR A 314 2.81 15.69 37.14
N PRO A 315 3.31 15.47 38.37
CA PRO A 315 4.10 14.28 38.68
C PRO A 315 3.26 12.99 38.63
N ARG A 316 3.86 11.96 38.04
CA ARG A 316 3.30 10.61 37.85
C ARG A 316 3.09 9.89 39.20
N PRO A 317 1.96 9.18 39.44
CA PRO A 317 1.76 8.43 40.67
C PRO A 317 2.61 7.15 40.68
N THR A 318 3.38 6.94 41.75
CA THR A 318 4.06 5.69 42.07
C THR A 318 3.13 4.76 42.85
N GLY A 319 2.35 3.95 42.15
CA GLY A 319 1.61 2.83 42.75
C GLY A 319 2.53 1.63 42.92
N GLY A 320 2.87 1.28 44.16
CA GLY A 320 3.56 0.03 44.50
C GLY A 320 2.67 -1.20 44.30
N PRO A 321 3.26 -2.41 44.21
CA PRO A 321 2.50 -3.64 43.94
C PRO A 321 1.66 -4.06 45.18
N THR A 322 0.36 -4.22 44.98
CA THR A 322 -0.57 -4.83 45.95
C THR A 322 -0.25 -6.32 46.16
N PRO A 323 -0.15 -6.81 47.42
CA PRO A 323 0.09 -8.23 47.69
C PRO A 323 -1.14 -9.11 47.38
N ARG A 324 -0.84 -10.32 46.90
CA ARG A 324 -1.76 -11.39 46.52
C ARG A 324 -2.70 -11.80 47.67
N PRO A 325 -4.03 -11.94 47.47
CA PRO A 325 -4.92 -12.45 48.49
C PRO A 325 -4.76 -13.97 48.62
N THR A 326 -4.46 -14.44 49.83
CA THR A 326 -4.58 -15.84 50.26
C THR A 326 -5.89 -15.99 51.05
N GLY A 327 -6.83 -16.78 50.55
CA GLY A 327 -8.02 -17.16 51.29
C GLY A 327 -8.91 -18.11 50.48
N GLY A 328 -8.96 -19.38 50.91
CA GLY A 328 -9.89 -20.39 50.43
C GLY A 328 -11.31 -20.26 51.03
N PRO A 329 -12.20 -21.23 50.79
CA PRO A 329 -13.58 -21.02 50.33
C PRO A 329 -14.63 -21.11 51.43
N THR A 330 -15.83 -20.51 51.22
CA THR A 330 -17.04 -20.92 51.97
C THR A 330 -18.36 -20.72 51.20
N ALA A 331 -19.07 -21.84 51.07
CA ALA A 331 -20.52 -22.13 50.99
C ALA A 331 -21.55 -21.12 50.43
N ALA A 332 -22.39 -21.62 49.50
CA ALA A 332 -23.75 -21.14 49.21
C ALA A 332 -24.74 -21.63 50.29
N PRO A 333 -25.90 -20.96 50.51
CA PRO A 333 -27.14 -21.42 49.87
C PRO A 333 -28.20 -20.34 49.48
N THR A 334 -29.17 -20.81 48.68
CA THR A 334 -30.39 -20.28 47.98
C THR A 334 -31.56 -19.76 48.89
N PRO A 335 -32.82 -19.45 48.44
CA PRO A 335 -33.42 -18.62 47.35
C PRO A 335 -34.51 -17.56 47.82
N ALA A 336 -34.99 -16.75 46.84
CA ALA A 336 -36.14 -15.79 46.63
C ALA A 336 -37.46 -15.81 47.50
N PRO A 337 -38.57 -15.02 47.24
CA PRO A 337 -38.88 -13.79 46.43
C PRO A 337 -39.79 -12.72 47.16
N THR A 338 -40.51 -11.88 46.38
CA THR A 338 -41.72 -11.01 46.63
C THR A 338 -41.49 -9.52 47.00
N ALA A 339 -42.19 -8.49 46.49
CA ALA A 339 -43.37 -8.36 45.62
C ALA A 339 -43.38 -6.99 44.86
N ALA A 340 -44.08 -6.93 43.72
CA ALA A 340 -44.46 -5.72 42.97
C ALA A 340 -45.62 -4.95 43.67
N PRO A 341 -46.10 -3.74 43.25
CA PRO A 341 -46.86 -3.64 41.99
C PRO A 341 -46.90 -2.26 41.24
N THR A 342 -47.13 -2.36 39.92
CA THR A 342 -48.02 -1.58 39.02
C THR A 342 -48.06 -0.05 38.99
N SER A 343 -47.88 0.52 37.78
CA SER A 343 -49.01 1.00 36.95
C SER A 343 -48.57 1.36 35.53
N ALA A 344 -49.06 0.59 34.55
CA ALA A 344 -49.17 0.98 33.14
C ALA A 344 -50.32 2.01 32.96
N PRO A 345 -50.52 2.68 31.80
CA PRO A 345 -51.10 1.96 30.66
C PRO A 345 -50.80 2.49 29.21
N THR A 346 -50.96 1.56 28.24
CA THR A 346 -51.55 1.67 26.87
C THR A 346 -50.95 2.62 25.81
N ALA A 347 -50.86 2.32 24.52
CA ALA A 347 -51.25 1.19 23.64
C ALA A 347 -50.42 1.33 22.33
N ALA A 348 -49.75 0.30 21.79
CA ALA A 348 -50.15 -0.59 20.67
C ALA A 348 -50.62 0.14 19.37
N PRO A 349 -50.31 -0.34 18.13
CA PRO A 349 -50.18 -1.76 17.75
C PRO A 349 -49.08 -2.16 16.71
N THR A 350 -48.63 -3.41 16.86
CA THR A 350 -48.49 -4.52 15.88
C THR A 350 -47.82 -4.31 14.51
N ALA A 351 -46.69 -5.01 14.29
CA ALA A 351 -46.46 -5.87 13.12
C ALA A 351 -45.53 -7.04 13.50
N ALA A 352 -45.89 -8.24 13.07
CA ALA A 352 -45.30 -9.52 13.45
C ALA A 352 -43.84 -9.70 12.99
N PRO A 353 -42.99 -10.45 13.73
CA PRO A 353 -41.77 -10.98 13.15
C PRO A 353 -42.15 -12.16 12.22
N THR A 354 -41.90 -11.97 10.93
CA THR A 354 -42.00 -13.03 9.93
C THR A 354 -41.08 -14.19 10.32
N ALA A 355 -41.60 -15.41 10.13
CA ALA A 355 -40.98 -16.66 10.51
C ALA A 355 -39.51 -16.79 10.05
N ALA A 356 -38.70 -17.39 10.93
CA ALA A 356 -37.37 -17.89 10.60
C ALA A 356 -37.44 -18.86 9.42
N PRO A 357 -36.52 -18.78 8.43
CA PRO A 357 -36.38 -19.84 7.46
C PRO A 357 -35.72 -21.04 8.14
N THR A 358 -36.51 -22.08 8.42
CA THR A 358 -36.01 -23.43 8.69
C THR A 358 -35.41 -23.97 7.39
N ALA A 359 -34.13 -23.72 7.14
CA ALA A 359 -33.39 -24.48 6.14
C ALA A 359 -33.16 -25.88 6.71
N ALA A 360 -33.81 -26.88 6.12
CA ALA A 360 -33.52 -28.28 6.37
C ALA A 360 -32.03 -28.56 6.11
N PRO A 361 -31.34 -29.36 6.94
CA PRO A 361 -29.97 -29.74 6.67
C PRO A 361 -29.92 -30.56 5.37
N THR A 362 -29.11 -30.10 4.42
CA THR A 362 -28.74 -30.89 3.23
C THR A 362 -28.09 -32.20 3.72
N PRO A 363 -28.47 -33.38 3.20
CA PRO A 363 -27.78 -34.62 3.54
C PRO A 363 -26.31 -34.51 3.12
N ALA A 364 -25.41 -34.85 4.04
CA ALA A 364 -23.98 -34.94 3.74
C ALA A 364 -23.74 -35.88 2.54
N PRO A 365 -22.82 -35.55 1.61
CA PRO A 365 -22.47 -36.47 0.55
C PRO A 365 -21.76 -37.68 1.15
N THR A 366 -22.40 -38.84 1.09
CA THR A 366 -21.75 -40.12 1.37
C THR A 366 -20.76 -40.38 0.24
N ALA A 367 -19.49 -40.05 0.45
CA ALA A 367 -18.42 -40.50 -0.43
C ALA A 367 -18.32 -42.03 -0.29
N ALA A 368 -18.67 -42.76 -1.35
CA ALA A 368 -18.36 -44.18 -1.45
C ALA A 368 -16.84 -44.37 -1.39
N PRO A 369 -16.30 -45.33 -0.62
CA PRO A 369 -14.88 -45.57 -0.58
C PRO A 369 -14.40 -46.04 -1.96
N THR A 370 -13.44 -45.32 -2.52
CA THR A 370 -12.66 -45.78 -3.68
C THR A 370 -11.96 -47.09 -3.32
N PRO A 371 -12.05 -48.16 -4.13
CA PRO A 371 -11.31 -49.38 -3.87
C PRO A 371 -9.81 -49.09 -3.85
N ALA A 372 -9.11 -49.65 -2.86
CA ALA A 372 -7.66 -49.56 -2.77
C ALA A 372 -7.00 -50.12 -4.05
N PRO A 373 -5.94 -49.49 -4.57
CA PRO A 373 -5.19 -50.04 -5.69
C PRO A 373 -4.51 -51.34 -5.26
N THR A 374 -4.91 -52.48 -5.83
CA THR A 374 -4.11 -53.71 -5.81
C THR A 374 -2.93 -53.52 -6.74
N ALA A 375 -1.83 -52.96 -6.21
CA ALA A 375 -0.53 -53.07 -6.82
C ALA A 375 0.02 -54.47 -6.55
N SER A 376 -0.08 -55.35 -7.55
CA SER A 376 0.73 -56.58 -7.56
C SER A 376 2.20 -56.18 -7.71
N PRO A 377 3.13 -56.74 -6.91
CA PRO A 377 4.55 -56.49 -7.11
C PRO A 377 5.00 -57.01 -8.48
N PRO A 378 5.96 -56.34 -9.15
CA PRO A 378 6.55 -56.84 -10.38
C PRO A 378 7.33 -58.14 -10.12
N PRO A 379 7.41 -59.06 -11.10
CA PRO A 379 8.19 -60.28 -10.96
C PRO A 379 9.68 -59.95 -10.76
N PRO A 380 10.43 -60.81 -10.04
CA PRO A 380 11.86 -60.59 -9.81
C PRO A 380 12.64 -60.58 -11.14
N PRO A 381 13.73 -59.81 -11.22
CA PRO A 381 14.56 -59.75 -12.41
C PRO A 381 15.17 -61.14 -12.72
N ALA A 382 15.21 -61.48 -14.01
CA ALA A 382 15.84 -62.70 -14.50
C ALA A 382 17.35 -62.71 -14.16
N PRO A 383 17.95 -63.88 -13.88
CA PRO A 383 19.37 -63.97 -13.59
C PRO A 383 20.20 -63.48 -14.77
N VAL A 384 21.15 -62.60 -14.49
CA VAL A 384 22.13 -62.09 -15.44
C VAL A 384 23.02 -63.27 -15.91
N PRO A 385 23.17 -63.51 -17.22
CA PRO A 385 24.10 -64.52 -17.72
C PRO A 385 25.53 -64.18 -17.34
N ALA A 386 26.28 -65.18 -16.86
CA ALA A 386 27.69 -65.04 -16.53
C ALA A 386 28.51 -64.64 -17.77
N PRO A 387 29.53 -63.78 -17.63
CA PRO A 387 30.41 -63.44 -18.74
C PRO A 387 31.17 -64.70 -19.22
N PRO A 388 31.42 -64.83 -20.53
CA PRO A 388 32.20 -65.94 -21.07
C PRO A 388 33.64 -65.89 -20.52
N PRO A 389 34.29 -67.06 -20.34
CA PRO A 389 35.66 -67.10 -19.85
C PRO A 389 36.59 -66.43 -20.87
N ALA A 390 37.51 -65.60 -20.36
CA ALA A 390 38.56 -65.01 -21.16
C ALA A 390 39.52 -66.11 -21.66
N GLY A 391 39.61 -66.25 -22.98
CA GLY A 391 40.58 -67.05 -23.70
C GLY A 391 41.24 -66.21 -24.77
#